data_AF-A0A9P5HLE0-F1
#
_entry.id   AF-A0A9P5HLE0-F1
#
_cell.length_a   1.000
_cell.length_b   1.000
_cell.length_c   1.000
_cell.angle_alpha   90.00
_cell.angle_beta   90.00
_cell.angle_gamma   90.00
#
_symmetry.space_group_name_H-M   'P 1'
#
loop_
_entity.id
_entity.type
_entity.pdbx_description
1 polymer ?
#
loop_
_entity_poly.entity_id
_entity_poly.type
_entity_poly.pdbx_seq_one_letter_code
_entity_poly.pdbx_strand_id
1 'polypeptide(L)'
;MADPKTTHTIIIDPVLDFDPIKNTLTTGSAGILLSLAKEYEYVVVRVLEIYVHADYITSSGYLQLKLAASRSRRPDICIGKYVSQTQDCFGQ
;
A
#
# COMPACT_ATOMS: atom_id res chain seq x y z
N MET A 1 -5.11 7.17 -6.17
CA MET A 1 -6.17 7.64 -7.12
C MET A 1 -7.48 7.74 -6.36
N ALA A 2 -8.19 8.87 -6.44
CA ALA A 2 -9.45 9.10 -5.73
C ALA A 2 -10.59 9.34 -6.74
N ASP A 3 -11.76 8.78 -6.49
CA ASP A 3 -13.00 9.11 -7.20
C ASP A 3 -13.57 10.44 -6.64
N PRO A 4 -13.66 11.51 -7.44
CA PRO A 4 -14.13 12.81 -6.98
C PRO A 4 -15.59 12.83 -6.54
N LYS A 5 -16.40 11.83 -6.90
CA LYS A 5 -17.82 11.76 -6.50
C LYS A 5 -18.05 11.01 -5.19
N THR A 6 -17.21 10.01 -4.89
CA THR A 6 -17.44 9.08 -3.77
C THR A 6 -16.32 9.06 -2.73
N THR A 7 -15.24 9.82 -2.95
CA THR A 7 -13.99 9.84 -2.17
C THR A 7 -13.29 8.48 -2.03
N HIS A 8 -13.82 7.43 -2.69
CA HIS A 8 -13.19 6.13 -2.73
C HIS A 8 -11.83 6.22 -3.39
N THR A 9 -10.83 5.65 -2.72
CA THR A 9 -9.44 5.80 -3.07
C THR A 9 -8.76 4.44 -3.13
N ILE A 10 -7.87 4.31 -4.10
CA ILE A 10 -6.96 3.18 -4.25
C ILE A 10 -5.54 3.71 -4.06
N ILE A 11 -4.78 3.03 -3.21
CA ILE A 11 -3.34 3.22 -3.05
C ILE A 11 -2.65 2.20 -3.96
N ILE A 12 -1.65 2.64 -4.74
CA ILE A 12 -0.94 1.81 -5.72
C ILE A 12 0.54 1.78 -5.34
N ASP A 13 1.14 0.58 -5.35
CA ASP A 13 2.56 0.30 -5.03
C ASP A 13 3.09 1.05 -3.80
N PRO A 14 2.45 0.94 -2.62
CA PRO A 14 2.94 1.65 -1.46
C PRO A 14 4.23 1.02 -0.93
N VAL A 15 5.18 1.86 -0.53
CA VAL A 15 6.52 1.43 -0.09
C VAL A 15 6.78 1.71 1.38
N LEU A 16 7.64 0.90 2.00
CA LEU A 16 8.35 1.23 3.23
C LEU A 16 9.64 1.95 2.86
N ASP A 17 10.07 2.87 3.73
CA ASP A 17 11.32 3.59 3.54
C ASP A 17 12.47 2.73 4.08
N PHE A 18 13.42 2.37 3.23
CA PHE A 18 14.62 1.65 3.64
C PHE A 18 15.81 2.60 3.74
N ASP A 19 16.45 2.66 4.91
CA ASP A 19 17.73 3.33 5.12
C ASP A 19 18.86 2.28 5.01
N PRO A 20 19.65 2.29 3.92
CA PRO A 20 20.71 1.29 3.73
C PRO A 20 21.90 1.49 4.69
N ILE A 21 22.11 2.71 5.21
CA ILE A 21 23.21 3.00 6.14
C ILE A 21 22.89 2.43 7.51
N LYS A 22 21.63 2.55 7.94
CA LYS A 22 21.17 2.05 9.24
C LYS A 22 20.57 0.63 9.18
N ASN A 23 20.45 0.08 7.97
CA ASN A 23 19.77 -1.18 7.69
C ASN A 23 18.39 -1.26 8.37
N THR A 24 17.60 -0.18 8.28
CA THR A 24 16.33 -0.05 9.00
C THR A 24 15.19 0.26 8.06
N LEU A 25 14.01 -0.24 8.40
CA LEU A 25 12.77 0.10 7.72
C LEU A 25 11.96 1.08 8.55
N THR A 26 11.44 2.11 7.88
CA THR A 26 10.53 3.07 8.49
C THR A 26 9.26 3.21 7.67
N THR A 27 8.22 3.78 8.28
CA THR A 27 6.88 3.88 7.72
C THR A 27 6.52 5.34 7.39
N GLY A 28 7.50 6.18 7.08
CA GLY A 28 7.31 7.61 6.85
C GLY A 28 6.42 7.85 5.63
N SER A 29 6.77 7.27 4.48
CA SER A 29 6.00 7.35 3.25
C SER A 29 4.58 6.81 3.42
N ALA A 30 4.43 5.65 4.08
CA ALA A 30 3.12 5.09 4.40
C ALA A 30 2.30 5.99 5.35
N GLY A 31 2.96 6.66 6.29
CA GLY A 31 2.33 7.62 7.21
C GLY A 31 1.80 8.87 6.50
N ILE A 32 2.50 9.34 5.47
CA ILE A 32 2.03 10.45 4.62
C ILE A 32 0.74 10.03 3.90
N LEU A 33 0.69 8.83 3.33
CA LEU A 33 -0.52 8.31 2.66
C LEU A 33 -1.72 8.23 3.61
N LEU A 34 -1.51 7.79 4.86
CA LEU A 34 -2.56 7.76 5.89
C LEU A 34 -3.02 9.17 6.26
N SER A 35 -2.09 10.12 6.39
CA SER A 35 -2.39 11.52 6.70
C SER A 35 -3.22 12.17 5.59
N LEU A 36 -2.83 11.98 4.33
CA LEU A 36 -3.59 12.46 3.17
C LEU A 36 -4.98 11.82 3.11
N ALA A 37 -5.08 10.52 3.35
CA ALA A 37 -6.38 9.84 3.36
C ALA A 37 -7.31 10.37 4.46
N LYS A 38 -6.75 10.84 5.57
CA LYS A 38 -7.50 11.48 6.65
C LYS A 38 -7.88 12.92 6.31
N GLU A 39 -6.93 13.71 5.81
CA GLU A 39 -7.10 15.13 5.48
C GLU A 39 -8.21 15.35 4.44
N TYR A 40 -8.24 14.52 3.41
CA TYR A 40 -9.23 14.60 2.33
C TYR A 40 -10.43 13.67 2.51
N GLU A 41 -10.58 13.07 3.69
CA GLU A 41 -11.65 12.12 4.01
C GLU A 41 -11.79 10.97 3.00
N TYR A 42 -10.68 10.57 2.37
CA TYR A 42 -10.67 9.52 1.36
C TYR A 42 -10.94 8.16 1.96
N VAL A 43 -11.88 7.42 1.39
CA VAL A 43 -12.18 6.05 1.78
C VAL A 43 -11.27 5.10 1.00
N VAL A 44 -10.17 4.67 1.60
CA VAL A 44 -9.27 3.69 0.97
C VAL A 44 -9.96 2.33 0.93
N VAL A 45 -10.33 1.89 -0.27
CA VAL A 45 -11.07 0.64 -0.48
C VAL A 45 -10.17 -0.52 -0.86
N ARG A 46 -9.04 -0.22 -1.51
CA ARG A 46 -8.08 -1.22 -1.97
C ARG A 46 -6.67 -0.67 -1.93
N VAL A 47 -5.72 -1.58 -1.78
CA VAL A 47 -4.29 -1.36 -1.98
C VAL A 47 -3.86 -2.28 -3.11
N LEU A 48 -3.27 -1.74 -4.17
CA LEU A 48 -2.96 -2.46 -5.41
C LEU A 48 -1.44 -2.52 -5.63
N GLU A 49 -0.91 -3.72 -5.79
CA GLU A 49 0.47 -3.97 -6.22
C GLU A 49 0.47 -4.28 -7.72
N ILE A 50 1.14 -3.47 -8.53
CA ILE A 50 1.24 -3.65 -9.99
C ILE A 50 2.63 -4.08 -10.45
N TYR A 51 3.60 -4.18 -9.55
CA TYR A 51 4.94 -4.73 -9.82
C TYR A 51 5.36 -5.74 -8.75
N VAL A 52 6.26 -6.68 -9.10
CA VAL A 52 6.92 -7.55 -8.11
C VAL A 52 8.16 -6.83 -7.61
N HIS A 53 8.17 -6.51 -6.34
CA HIS A 53 9.19 -5.65 -5.75
C HIS A 53 10.46 -6.44 -5.41
N ALA A 54 11.36 -6.58 -6.38
CA ALA A 54 12.71 -7.09 -6.11
C ALA A 54 13.60 -6.02 -5.43
N ASP A 55 13.27 -4.74 -5.65
CA ASP A 55 14.16 -3.62 -5.33
C ASP A 55 13.65 -2.75 -4.17
N TYR A 56 12.45 -3.02 -3.64
CA TYR A 56 11.82 -2.25 -2.57
C TYR A 56 10.85 -3.09 -1.74
N ILE A 57 10.59 -2.66 -0.51
CA ILE A 57 9.70 -3.38 0.42
C ILE A 57 8.35 -2.68 0.44
N THR A 58 7.29 -3.43 0.15
CA THR A 58 5.92 -2.90 0.17
C THR A 58 5.45 -2.51 1.59
N SER A 59 4.65 -1.44 1.69
CA SER A 59 3.93 -1.05 2.90
C SER A 59 2.44 -1.42 2.89
N SER A 60 1.98 -2.25 1.94
CA SER A 60 0.57 -2.67 1.82
C SER A 60 0.00 -3.31 3.08
N GLY A 61 0.77 -4.21 3.72
CA GLY A 61 0.35 -4.84 4.97
C GLY A 61 0.22 -3.84 6.12
N TYR A 62 1.18 -2.91 6.24
CA TYR A 62 1.15 -1.83 7.22
C TYR A 62 -0.08 -0.93 7.03
N LEU A 63 -0.34 -0.49 5.80
CA LEU A 63 -1.47 0.37 5.47
C LEU A 63 -2.80 -0.33 5.74
N GLN A 64 -2.94 -1.59 5.33
CA GLN A 64 -4.16 -2.36 5.57
C GLN A 64 -4.47 -2.48 7.07
N LEU A 65 -3.47 -2.75 7.91
CA LEU A 65 -3.64 -2.83 9.36
C LEU A 65 -4.06 -1.48 9.95
N LYS A 66 -3.41 -0.38 9.57
CA LYS A 66 -3.74 0.97 10.07
C LYS A 66 -5.12 1.45 9.61
N LEU A 67 -5.49 1.15 8.37
CA LEU A 67 -6.81 1.50 7.82
C LEU A 67 -7.92 0.64 8.45
N ALA A 68 -7.67 -0.65 8.69
CA ALA A 68 -8.62 -1.52 9.39
C ALA A 68 -8.82 -1.12 10.87
N ALA A 69 -7.79 -0.58 11.52
CA ALA A 69 -7.90 -0.11 12.91
C ALA A 69 -8.69 1.21 13.04
N SER A 70 -8.74 2.01 11.98
CA SER A 70 -9.39 3.33 11.98
C SER A 70 -10.77 3.34 11.33
N ARG A 71 -11.18 2.25 10.65
CA ARG A 71 -12.43 2.17 9.90
C ARG A 71 -13.10 0.81 10.06
N SER A 72 -14.41 0.77 9.83
CA SER A 72 -15.19 -0.48 9.89
C SER A 72 -14.84 -1.49 8.80
N ARG A 73 -14.17 -1.08 7.72
CA ARG A 73 -13.83 -1.95 6.59
C ARG A 73 -12.32 -2.00 6.36
N ARG A 74 -11.79 -3.22 6.38
CA ARG A 74 -10.42 -3.53 5.97
C ARG A 74 -10.31 -3.44 4.44
N PRO A 75 -9.38 -2.66 3.87
CA PRO A 75 -9.19 -2.60 2.42
C PRO A 75 -8.58 -3.89 1.91
N ASP A 76 -8.97 -4.32 0.71
CA ASP A 76 -8.39 -5.51 0.07
C ASP A 76 -7.00 -5.20 -0.49
N ILE A 77 -6.04 -6.10 -0.30
CA ILE A 77 -4.76 -6.06 -1.00
C ILE A 77 -4.94 -6.84 -2.30
N CYS A 78 -4.71 -6.17 -3.43
CA CYS A 78 -4.85 -6.71 -4.77
C CYS A 78 -3.47 -6.80 -5.42
N ILE A 79 -3.24 -7.86 -6.20
CA ILE A 79 -2.04 -8.03 -7.00
C ILE A 79 -2.44 -8.00 -8.47
N GLY A 80 -1.71 -7.25 -9.29
CA GLY A 80 -1.92 -7.17 -10.72
C GLY A 80 -1.80 -8.55 -11.38
N LYS A 81 -2.68 -8.87 -12.34
CA LYS A 81 -2.74 -10.18 -13.00
C LYS A 81 -1.42 -10.66 -13.63
N TYR A 82 -0.55 -9.73 -14.02
CA TYR A 82 0.75 -10.02 -14.64
C TYR A 82 1.90 -10.06 -13.62
N VAL A 83 1.67 -9.63 -12.38
CA VAL A 83 2.64 -9.67 -11.27
C VAL A 83 2.73 -11.07 -10.67
N SER A 84 1.60 -11.80 -10.64
CA SER A 84 1.55 -13.18 -10.14
C SER A 84 2.49 -14.14 -10.90
N GLN A 85 2.68 -13.92 -12.21
CA GLN A 85 3.58 -14.75 -13.02
C GLN A 85 5.05 -14.65 -12.59
N THR A 86 5.47 -13.51 -12.03
CA THR A 86 6.85 -13.29 -11.59
C THR A 86 7.06 -13.79 -10.15
N GLN A 87 6.06 -13.71 -9.28
CA GLN A 87 6.11 -14.32 -7.93
C GLN A 87 6.22 -15.85 -7.99
N ASP A 88 5.53 -16.51 -8.93
CA ASP A 88 5.65 -17.96 -9.13
C ASP A 88 7.06 -18.36 -9.61
N CYS A 89 7.77 -17.46 -10.29
CA CYS A 89 9.08 -17.71 -10.89
C CYS A 89 10.25 -17.47 -9.90
N PHE A 90 10.08 -16.57 -8.93
CA PHE A 90 11.13 -16.18 -7.97
C PHE A 90 10.78 -16.49 -6.49
N GLY A 91 9.62 -17.08 -6.22
CA GLY A 91 9.12 -17.40 -4.88
C GLY A 91 9.46 -18.80 -4.36
N GLN A 92 10.52 -19.45 -4.86
CA GLN A 92 11.10 -20.67 -4.27
C GLN A 92 12.38 -20.36 -3.49
#